data_AF-A0A506XQH4-F1
#
_entry.id   AF-A0A506XQH4-F1
#
_cell.length_a   1.000
_cell.length_b   1.000
_cell.length_c   1.000
_cell.angle_alpha   90.00
_cell.angle_beta   90.00
_cell.angle_gamma   90.00
#
_symmetry.space_group_name_H-M   'P 1'
#
loop_
_entity.id
_entity.type
_entity.pdbx_description
1 polymer ?
#
loop_
_entity_poly.entity_id
_entity_poly.type
_entity_poly.pdbx_seq_one_letter_code
_entity_poly.pdbx_strand_id
1 'polypeptide(L)'
;MMPGSTGTPYFSKTSRAWYSKRSTLAASSLRVGVVRGPPVSRHRDSSTSRDIGGINPSATVGRLRARAFRMRGHPPSRAAAGPVQAGHGIRPGRGSYDRRVKPARDWTEYAADGGLVLGGAAAILLQLADPVVARGVAAHSAFARDPLRRLEHTLAYVYAVSLGDDEVERLAARGVDRAHAGVPGAVDAEHQLWVAATLVWTGMRTHALLRGPLSPVVAEQVVARSERLATALQLPAGVWPADRRAFDDYWDARLPTLEVGADARAVAAQLLHATALPWWGRTAMPLVRILTPALLPPAVREAYGLRVHRVRAAVLLAALRTLLTLIPRRLRELPSRRLLAQLRRHTERERTG
;
A
#
# COMPACT_ATOMS: atom_id res chain seq x y z
N MET A 1 -12.32 -0.24 38.48
CA MET A 1 -12.85 -0.88 37.25
C MET A 1 -13.63 0.20 36.51
N MET A 2 -13.00 0.91 35.56
CA MET A 2 -13.62 1.99 34.78
C MET A 2 -14.00 1.45 33.40
N PRO A 3 -15.17 1.82 32.84
CA PRO A 3 -15.67 1.23 31.60
C PRO A 3 -14.95 1.85 30.38
N GLY A 4 -14.71 0.99 29.38
CA GLY A 4 -13.92 1.31 28.19
C GLY A 4 -14.55 2.36 27.29
N SER A 5 -13.72 3.34 26.92
CA SER A 5 -13.95 4.28 25.83
C SER A 5 -14.06 3.52 24.50
N THR A 6 -15.28 3.41 23.97
CA THR A 6 -15.55 2.96 22.61
C THR A 6 -15.44 4.13 21.65
N GLY A 7 -14.20 4.53 21.35
CA GLY A 7 -13.90 5.52 20.31
C GLY A 7 -14.53 5.09 18.98
N THR A 8 -15.38 5.95 18.41
CA THR A 8 -16.00 5.70 17.11
C THR A 8 -14.90 5.55 16.04
N PRO A 9 -14.95 4.56 15.13
CA PRO A 9 -13.88 4.39 14.15
C PRO A 9 -13.75 5.65 13.27
N TYR A 10 -12.56 6.25 13.25
CA TYR A 10 -12.18 7.43 12.45
C TYR A 10 -12.72 7.40 11.00
N PHE A 11 -12.78 6.21 10.38
CA PHE A 11 -13.20 6.01 9.00
C PHE A 11 -14.64 5.47 8.82
N SER A 12 -15.50 5.52 9.84
CA SER A 12 -16.87 4.98 9.76
C SER A 12 -17.91 5.94 9.14
N LYS A 13 -17.69 7.25 9.15
CA LYS A 13 -18.72 8.25 8.78
C LYS A 13 -18.47 9.07 7.51
N THR A 14 -17.23 9.18 7.02
CA THR A 14 -16.88 10.16 5.96
C THR A 14 -17.20 9.70 4.53
N SER A 15 -17.36 8.40 4.27
CA SER A 15 -17.71 7.92 2.93
C SER A 15 -19.12 8.33 2.50
N ARG A 16 -20.10 8.47 3.42
CA ARG A 16 -21.46 8.95 3.05
C ARG A 16 -21.49 10.43 2.65
N ALA A 17 -20.61 11.26 3.22
CA ALA A 17 -20.59 12.70 2.95
C ALA A 17 -20.03 13.04 1.56
N TRP A 18 -19.24 12.14 0.95
CA TRP A 18 -18.81 12.26 -0.44
C TRP A 18 -19.94 11.94 -1.44
N TYR A 19 -20.91 11.10 -1.04
CA TYR A 19 -21.96 10.60 -1.94
C TYR A 19 -23.30 11.36 -1.87
N SER A 20 -23.60 12.12 -0.81
CA SER A 20 -24.93 12.72 -0.66
C SER A 20 -25.12 14.12 -1.28
N LYS A 21 -24.07 14.78 -1.78
CA LYS A 21 -24.15 16.20 -2.22
C LYS A 21 -24.29 16.44 -3.73
N ARG A 22 -24.59 15.41 -4.56
CA ARG A 22 -24.88 15.60 -6.00
C ARG A 22 -26.03 14.74 -6.53
N SER A 23 -27.05 14.51 -5.72
CA SER A 23 -28.31 13.92 -6.16
C SER A 23 -29.48 14.80 -5.71
N THR A 24 -29.47 16.04 -6.19
CA THR A 24 -30.65 16.90 -6.27
C THR A 24 -30.61 17.54 -7.64
N LEU A 25 -31.26 16.89 -8.61
CA LEU A 25 -31.86 17.42 -9.84
C LEU A 25 -32.10 16.24 -10.80
N ALA A 26 -33.30 15.65 -10.68
CA ALA A 26 -34.07 14.90 -11.69
C ALA A 26 -35.03 13.95 -10.96
N ALA A 27 -36.06 14.51 -10.34
CA ALA A 27 -37.26 13.77 -9.95
C ALA A 27 -38.44 14.45 -10.63
N SER A 28 -38.77 13.97 -11.83
CA SER A 28 -40.05 14.26 -12.47
C SER A 28 -40.62 12.94 -12.97
N SER A 29 -41.73 12.57 -12.32
CA SER A 29 -42.87 11.80 -12.85
C SER A 29 -42.61 10.47 -13.57
N LEU A 30 -42.96 9.37 -12.90
CA LEU A 30 -43.94 8.41 -13.45
C LEU A 30 -44.44 7.47 -12.35
N ARG A 31 -45.73 7.59 -12.02
CA ARG A 31 -46.51 6.64 -11.22
C ARG A 31 -46.97 5.50 -12.14
N VAL A 32 -46.67 4.26 -11.80
CA VAL A 32 -47.47 3.05 -12.09
C VAL A 32 -47.07 2.07 -10.98
N GLY A 33 -47.91 1.65 -10.04
CA GLY A 33 -49.11 0.84 -10.22
C GLY A 33 -48.86 -0.47 -9.45
N VAL A 34 -49.30 -0.51 -8.20
CA VAL A 34 -49.17 -1.68 -7.30
C VAL A 34 -50.14 -2.77 -7.75
N VAL A 35 -49.66 -3.98 -7.96
CA VAL A 35 -50.50 -5.20 -8.00
C VAL A 35 -49.89 -6.23 -7.05
N ARG A 36 -50.66 -6.60 -6.02
CA ARG A 36 -50.39 -7.67 -5.05
C ARG A 36 -50.72 -9.03 -5.66
N GLY A 37 -49.88 -10.02 -5.42
CA GLY A 37 -50.18 -11.45 -5.59
C GLY A 37 -50.01 -12.21 -4.25
N PRO A 38 -50.74 -13.31 -4.01
CA PRO A 38 -50.98 -13.89 -2.67
C PRO A 38 -49.92 -14.92 -2.23
N PRO A 39 -49.92 -15.35 -0.94
CA PRO A 39 -48.83 -16.10 -0.33
C PRO A 39 -49.01 -17.62 -0.50
N VAL A 40 -47.89 -18.36 -0.54
CA VAL A 40 -47.90 -19.83 -0.45
C VAL A 40 -46.99 -20.30 0.70
N SER A 41 -47.47 -21.37 1.30
CA SER A 41 -47.35 -21.93 2.63
C SER A 41 -45.99 -22.49 3.07
N ARG A 42 -45.85 -22.49 4.39
CA ARG A 42 -44.87 -23.26 5.19
C ARG A 42 -45.04 -24.76 4.96
N HIS A 43 -43.91 -25.47 4.91
CA HIS A 43 -43.82 -26.84 5.41
C HIS A 43 -42.65 -26.94 6.39
N ARG A 44 -42.98 -27.36 7.61
CA ARG A 44 -42.08 -28.01 8.56
C ARG A 44 -41.83 -29.43 8.05
N ASP A 45 -40.62 -29.94 8.25
CA ASP A 45 -40.43 -31.21 8.94
C ASP A 45 -39.03 -31.31 9.54
N SER A 46 -38.98 -32.12 10.59
CA SER A 46 -37.99 -32.24 11.65
C SER A 46 -37.18 -33.53 11.57
N SER A 47 -36.16 -33.63 12.43
CA SER A 47 -35.40 -34.84 12.84
C SER A 47 -34.28 -35.28 11.86
N THR A 48 -33.10 -35.76 12.25
CA THR A 48 -32.50 -36.09 13.56
C THR A 48 -30.98 -36.29 13.39
N SER A 49 -30.21 -36.00 14.46
CA SER A 49 -29.05 -36.79 14.95
C SER A 49 -27.78 -36.93 14.08
N ARG A 50 -26.65 -36.41 14.57
CA ARG A 50 -25.59 -37.21 15.24
C ARG A 50 -24.32 -36.39 15.49
N ASP A 51 -23.85 -36.51 16.73
CA ASP A 51 -22.52 -36.19 17.21
C ASP A 51 -21.41 -36.86 16.40
N ILE A 52 -20.37 -36.09 16.05
CA ILE A 52 -18.95 -36.48 15.99
C ILE A 52 -18.19 -35.17 16.26
N GLY A 53 -17.54 -34.96 17.40
CA GLY A 53 -16.37 -35.70 17.86
C GLY A 53 -15.19 -34.72 17.82
N GLY A 54 -14.99 -34.02 18.94
CA GLY A 54 -13.84 -33.15 19.13
C GLY A 54 -12.55 -33.94 19.20
N ILE A 55 -11.51 -33.44 18.55
CA ILE A 55 -10.13 -33.91 18.75
C ILE A 55 -9.25 -32.68 18.91
N ASN A 56 -8.81 -32.53 20.15
CA ASN A 56 -7.67 -31.75 20.58
C ASN A 56 -6.48 -32.72 20.63
N PRO A 57 -5.31 -32.36 20.08
CA PRO A 57 -4.07 -32.89 20.62
C PRO A 57 -3.11 -31.78 21.01
N SER A 58 -3.02 -31.56 22.32
CA SER A 58 -1.86 -31.01 22.99
C SER A 58 -0.65 -31.88 22.68
N ALA A 59 0.37 -31.31 22.03
CA ALA A 59 1.68 -31.92 21.87
C ALA A 59 2.75 -31.05 22.57
N THR A 60 3.24 -31.61 23.68
CA THR A 60 4.66 -31.70 24.03
C THR A 60 5.51 -30.43 23.99
N VAL A 61 5.76 -29.91 25.19
CA VAL A 61 6.82 -28.94 25.52
C VAL A 61 8.19 -29.55 25.24
N GLY A 62 8.81 -29.14 24.12
CA GLY A 62 10.19 -29.45 23.77
C GLY A 62 11.04 -28.17 23.78
N ARG A 63 11.86 -28.01 24.81
CA ARG A 63 12.87 -26.94 24.94
C ARG A 63 13.87 -26.99 23.77
N LEU A 64 14.01 -25.90 23.00
CA LEU A 64 15.14 -25.70 22.09
C LEU A 64 15.84 -24.37 22.36
N ARG A 65 17.14 -24.50 22.61
CA ARG A 65 18.10 -23.46 22.99
C ARG A 65 18.33 -22.47 21.85
N ALA A 66 18.38 -21.19 22.20
CA ALA A 66 18.89 -20.12 21.33
C ALA A 66 20.34 -20.40 20.90
N ARG A 67 20.60 -20.46 19.59
CA ARG A 67 21.95 -20.41 19.02
C ARG A 67 22.20 -18.99 18.53
N ALA A 68 23.08 -18.29 19.24
CA ALA A 68 23.65 -17.02 18.83
C ALA A 68 24.54 -17.22 17.59
N PHE A 69 24.23 -16.51 16.50
CA PHE A 69 25.07 -16.47 15.31
C PHE A 69 26.12 -15.37 15.47
N ARG A 70 27.36 -15.78 15.76
CA ARG A 70 28.53 -14.89 15.91
C ARG A 70 29.28 -14.86 14.58
N MET A 71 29.15 -13.79 13.79
CA MET A 71 29.99 -13.56 12.61
C MET A 71 31.41 -13.16 13.05
N ARG A 72 32.41 -13.97 12.67
CA ARG A 72 33.83 -13.61 12.76
C ARG A 72 34.24 -12.87 11.49
N GLY A 73 34.94 -11.76 11.64
CA GLY A 73 35.46 -10.96 10.55
C GLY A 73 36.70 -11.55 9.87
N HIS A 74 36.83 -11.26 8.59
CA HIS A 74 38.09 -11.26 7.83
C HIS A 74 38.26 -9.89 7.13
N PRO A 75 39.48 -9.35 7.07
CA PRO A 75 39.75 -8.00 6.58
C PRO A 75 39.67 -7.89 5.04
N PRO A 76 39.47 -6.68 4.48
CA PRO A 76 39.22 -6.52 3.06
C PRO A 76 40.52 -6.51 2.24
N SER A 77 40.57 -7.33 1.18
CA SER A 77 41.55 -7.18 0.10
C SER A 77 41.13 -6.01 -0.80
N ARG A 78 42.01 -5.02 -0.93
CA ARG A 78 41.94 -3.93 -1.92
C ARG A 78 41.83 -4.51 -3.34
N ALA A 79 40.70 -4.27 -4.00
CA ALA A 79 40.59 -4.30 -5.45
C ALA A 79 39.74 -3.11 -5.92
N ALA A 80 40.20 -2.47 -6.98
CA ALA A 80 39.82 -1.14 -7.43
C ALA A 80 38.31 -0.92 -7.64
N ALA A 81 37.85 0.27 -7.24
CA ALA A 81 36.51 0.77 -7.47
C ALA A 81 36.24 0.96 -8.98
N GLY A 82 35.47 0.03 -9.56
CA GLY A 82 34.75 0.24 -10.82
C GLY A 82 33.30 0.64 -10.55
N PRO A 83 32.63 1.37 -11.47
CA PRO A 83 31.25 1.80 -11.26
C PRO A 83 30.32 0.59 -11.20
N VAL A 84 29.59 0.47 -10.08
CA VAL A 84 28.59 -0.57 -9.82
C VAL A 84 27.46 -0.43 -10.85
N GLN A 85 27.32 -1.45 -11.71
CA GLN A 85 26.26 -1.57 -12.69
C GLN A 85 24.97 -2.01 -12.00
N ALA A 86 23.94 -1.15 -12.03
CA ALA A 86 22.59 -1.48 -11.60
C ALA A 86 22.01 -2.67 -12.39
N GLY A 87 21.42 -3.61 -11.66
CA GLY A 87 20.80 -4.85 -12.16
C GLY A 87 19.72 -4.63 -13.21
N HIS A 88 19.59 -5.65 -14.07
CA HIS A 88 18.79 -5.65 -15.29
C HIS A 88 17.27 -5.55 -15.03
N GLY A 89 16.72 -4.36 -15.18
CA GLY A 89 15.29 -4.11 -15.39
C GLY A 89 15.13 -2.86 -16.23
N ILE A 90 14.55 -2.99 -17.44
CA ILE A 90 14.30 -1.94 -18.45
C ILE A 90 15.13 -0.67 -18.21
N ARG A 91 16.35 -0.64 -18.75
CA ARG A 91 17.10 0.62 -18.90
C ARG A 91 16.15 1.63 -19.56
N PRO A 92 15.80 2.76 -18.93
CA PRO A 92 15.21 3.85 -19.70
C PRO A 92 16.23 4.17 -20.78
N GLY A 93 15.83 4.05 -22.05
CA GLY A 93 16.70 4.40 -23.16
C GLY A 93 17.26 5.80 -22.91
N ARG A 94 18.45 6.10 -23.43
CA ARG A 94 19.05 7.45 -23.46
C ARG A 94 18.21 8.47 -24.28
N GLY A 95 16.91 8.25 -24.43
CA GLY A 95 15.95 9.08 -25.11
C GLY A 95 15.13 9.89 -24.11
N SER A 96 15.45 11.18 -24.01
CA SER A 96 14.53 12.26 -23.64
C SER A 96 13.70 12.03 -22.36
N TYR A 97 14.32 12.23 -21.20
CA TYR A 97 13.55 12.83 -20.10
C TYR A 97 13.12 14.21 -20.58
N ASP A 98 11.82 14.51 -20.62
CA ASP A 98 11.34 15.86 -20.93
C ASP A 98 11.97 16.83 -19.92
N ARG A 99 12.90 17.69 -20.39
CA ARG A 99 13.63 18.67 -19.55
C ARG A 99 12.68 19.63 -18.82
N ARG A 100 11.40 19.68 -19.18
CA ARG A 100 10.39 20.50 -18.51
C ARG A 100 9.97 19.97 -17.15
N VAL A 101 10.10 18.66 -16.89
CA VAL A 101 9.76 18.08 -15.57
C VAL A 101 11.02 17.95 -14.74
N LYS A 102 11.12 18.79 -13.70
CA LYS A 102 12.24 18.74 -12.76
C LYS A 102 11.98 17.66 -11.69
N PRO A 103 13.02 16.89 -11.30
CA PRO A 103 12.93 16.01 -10.14
C PRO A 103 12.72 16.84 -8.86
N ALA A 104 12.27 16.17 -7.79
CA ALA A 104 12.07 16.82 -6.50
C ALA A 104 13.41 17.32 -5.96
N ARG A 105 13.43 18.52 -5.39
CA ARG A 105 14.65 19.16 -4.89
C ARG A 105 15.06 18.71 -3.49
N ASP A 106 14.08 18.29 -2.70
CA ASP A 106 14.24 17.87 -1.32
C ASP A 106 13.19 16.80 -0.95
N TRP A 107 13.34 16.23 0.26
CA TRP A 107 12.39 15.28 0.85
C TRP A 107 10.94 15.79 0.86
N THR A 108 10.72 17.05 1.23
CA THR A 108 9.36 17.59 1.42
C THR A 108 8.62 17.67 0.09
N GLU A 109 9.29 18.12 -0.98
CA GLU A 109 8.74 18.14 -2.33
C GLU A 109 8.47 16.72 -2.86
N TYR A 110 9.33 15.74 -2.51
CA TYR A 110 9.11 14.33 -2.87
C TYR A 110 7.91 13.74 -2.12
N ALA A 111 7.89 13.82 -0.79
CA ALA A 111 6.86 13.21 0.05
C ALA A 111 5.47 13.82 -0.19
N ALA A 112 5.39 15.09 -0.60
CA ALA A 112 4.13 15.76 -0.92
C ALA A 112 3.64 15.53 -2.37
N ASP A 113 4.41 14.85 -3.23
CA ASP A 113 4.04 14.63 -4.63
C ASP A 113 2.93 13.59 -4.76
N GLY A 114 1.70 14.04 -5.02
CA GLY A 114 0.56 13.16 -5.28
C GLY A 114 0.74 12.21 -6.48
N GLY A 115 1.74 12.45 -7.34
CA GLY A 115 2.11 11.51 -8.41
C GLY A 115 2.56 10.14 -7.90
N LEU A 116 3.08 10.05 -6.67
CA LEU A 116 3.51 8.77 -6.07
C LEU A 116 2.36 7.78 -5.90
N VAL A 117 1.11 8.27 -5.77
CA VAL A 117 -0.11 7.43 -5.66
C VAL A 117 -0.28 6.52 -6.87
N LEU A 118 0.21 6.92 -8.05
CA LEU A 118 0.16 6.11 -9.27
C LEU A 118 0.94 4.79 -9.14
N GLY A 119 1.88 4.71 -8.19
CA GLY A 119 2.62 3.49 -7.87
C GLY A 119 1.95 2.58 -6.84
N GLY A 120 0.83 2.99 -6.23
CA GLY A 120 0.24 2.30 -5.08
C GLY A 120 -0.16 0.85 -5.36
N ALA A 121 -0.74 0.56 -6.54
CA ALA A 121 -1.08 -0.81 -6.91
C ALA A 121 0.16 -1.71 -7.07
N ALA A 122 1.27 -1.17 -7.60
CA ALA A 122 2.52 -1.91 -7.70
C ALA A 122 3.14 -2.16 -6.31
N ALA A 123 3.06 -1.19 -5.39
CA ALA A 123 3.49 -1.36 -4.01
C ALA A 123 2.74 -2.50 -3.33
N ILE A 124 1.40 -2.51 -3.45
CA ILE A 124 0.57 -3.58 -2.87
C ILE A 124 0.95 -4.95 -3.46
N LEU A 125 1.13 -5.07 -4.78
CA LEU A 125 1.53 -6.35 -5.38
C LEU A 125 2.92 -6.80 -4.91
N LEU A 126 3.86 -5.88 -4.68
CA LEU A 126 5.15 -6.22 -4.09
C LEU A 126 5.02 -6.69 -2.64
N GLN A 127 4.16 -6.05 -1.84
CA GLN A 127 3.87 -6.46 -0.46
C GLN A 127 3.29 -7.87 -0.43
N LEU A 128 2.32 -8.15 -1.31
CA LEU A 128 1.66 -9.45 -1.43
C LEU A 128 2.57 -10.54 -2.01
N ALA A 129 3.75 -10.19 -2.53
CA ALA A 129 4.74 -11.19 -2.94
C ALA A 129 5.42 -11.86 -1.72
N ASP A 130 5.26 -11.31 -0.52
CA ASP A 130 5.58 -11.99 0.73
C ASP A 130 4.38 -12.87 1.16
N PRO A 131 4.54 -14.21 1.29
CA PRO A 131 3.44 -15.12 1.60
C PRO A 131 2.76 -14.88 2.95
N VAL A 132 3.47 -14.35 3.95
CA VAL A 132 2.88 -14.05 5.26
C VAL A 132 1.99 -12.82 5.15
N VAL A 133 2.48 -11.77 4.47
CA VAL A 133 1.68 -10.57 4.18
C VAL A 133 0.45 -10.92 3.34
N ALA A 134 0.61 -11.75 2.30
CA ALA A 134 -0.49 -12.19 1.45
C ALA A 134 -1.61 -12.90 2.24
N ARG A 135 -1.25 -13.86 3.09
CA ARG A 135 -2.19 -14.57 3.96
C ARG A 135 -2.89 -13.63 4.94
N GLY A 136 -2.13 -12.75 5.60
CA GLY A 136 -2.68 -11.75 6.52
C GLY A 136 -3.73 -10.86 5.85
N VAL A 137 -3.43 -10.36 4.66
CA VAL A 137 -4.35 -9.54 3.86
C VAL A 137 -5.56 -10.34 3.39
N ALA A 138 -5.37 -11.55 2.88
CA ALA A 138 -6.47 -12.38 2.38
C ALA A 138 -7.46 -12.78 3.48
N ALA A 139 -6.96 -13.11 4.68
CA ALA A 139 -7.79 -13.59 5.79
C ALA A 139 -8.46 -12.45 6.58
N HIS A 140 -7.81 -11.29 6.73
CA HIS A 140 -8.26 -10.26 7.67
C HIS A 140 -8.63 -8.93 7.02
N SER A 141 -8.29 -8.74 5.74
CA SER A 141 -8.55 -7.46 5.11
C SER A 141 -9.91 -7.45 4.42
N ALA A 142 -10.74 -6.47 4.79
CA ALA A 142 -11.86 -6.03 3.96
C ALA A 142 -11.40 -5.45 2.59
N PHE A 143 -10.13 -5.61 2.23
CA PHE A 143 -9.47 -5.16 1.00
C PHE A 143 -10.33 -5.36 -0.24
N ALA A 144 -10.87 -6.58 -0.40
CA ALA A 144 -11.71 -6.95 -1.53
C ALA A 144 -13.04 -6.18 -1.59
N ARG A 145 -13.60 -5.86 -0.41
CA ARG A 145 -14.94 -5.31 -0.25
C ARG A 145 -14.94 -3.78 -0.29
N ASP A 146 -13.85 -3.14 0.13
CA ASP A 146 -13.71 -1.67 0.13
C ASP A 146 -12.28 -1.22 -0.22
N PRO A 147 -11.85 -1.38 -1.49
CA PRO A 147 -10.50 -1.03 -1.93
C PRO A 147 -10.20 0.48 -1.84
N LEU A 148 -11.22 1.34 -1.97
CA LEU A 148 -11.06 2.78 -1.84
C LEU A 148 -10.75 3.18 -0.40
N ARG A 149 -11.47 2.60 0.57
CA ARG A 149 -11.17 2.85 1.98
C ARG A 149 -9.79 2.36 2.36
N ARG A 150 -9.35 1.20 1.84
CA ARG A 150 -7.98 0.73 2.06
C ARG A 150 -6.93 1.69 1.49
N LEU A 151 -7.16 2.20 0.27
CA LEU A 151 -6.28 3.21 -0.32
C LEU A 151 -6.25 4.48 0.53
N GLU A 152 -7.40 4.98 0.99
CA GLU A 152 -7.49 6.13 1.88
C GLU A 152 -6.70 5.91 3.18
N HIS A 153 -6.86 4.76 3.84
CA HIS A 153 -6.12 4.44 5.07
C HIS A 153 -4.61 4.40 4.84
N THR A 154 -4.17 3.79 3.74
CA THR A 154 -2.74 3.67 3.41
C THR A 154 -2.14 5.04 3.11
N LEU A 155 -2.83 5.88 2.32
CA LEU A 155 -2.38 7.25 2.04
C LEU A 155 -2.42 8.14 3.27
N ALA A 156 -3.47 8.03 4.09
CA ALA A 156 -3.57 8.75 5.36
C ALA A 156 -2.38 8.40 6.25
N TYR A 157 -2.04 7.12 6.37
CA TYR A 157 -0.87 6.64 7.08
C TYR A 157 0.44 7.22 6.51
N VAL A 158 0.71 7.05 5.21
CA VAL A 158 1.95 7.53 4.59
C VAL A 158 2.12 9.05 4.76
N TYR A 159 1.06 9.83 4.50
CA TYR A 159 1.13 11.28 4.64
C TYR A 159 1.22 11.73 6.10
N ALA A 160 0.52 11.07 7.02
CA ALA A 160 0.62 11.36 8.45
C ALA A 160 2.05 11.22 8.95
N VAL A 161 2.71 10.11 8.63
CA VAL A 161 4.07 9.85 9.13
C VAL A 161 5.12 10.69 8.38
N SER A 162 4.92 10.96 7.09
CA SER A 162 5.93 11.67 6.29
C SER A 162 5.86 13.19 6.40
N LEU A 163 4.67 13.73 6.64
CA LEU A 163 4.36 15.17 6.54
C LEU A 163 3.49 15.71 7.69
N GLY A 164 2.97 14.84 8.55
CA GLY A 164 2.15 15.21 9.68
C GLY A 164 2.98 15.69 10.88
N ASP A 165 2.27 16.23 11.86
CA ASP A 165 2.79 16.46 13.21
C ASP A 165 2.69 15.18 14.05
N ASP A 166 3.38 15.14 15.21
CA ASP A 166 3.46 13.96 16.06
C ASP A 166 2.10 13.45 16.54
N GLU A 167 1.07 14.29 16.59
CA GLU A 167 -0.28 13.86 16.97
C GLU A 167 -0.98 13.13 15.83
N VAL A 168 -0.94 13.69 14.63
CA VAL A 168 -1.47 13.07 13.42
C VAL A 168 -0.75 11.75 13.12
N GLU A 169 0.57 11.72 13.31
CA GLU A 169 1.40 10.51 13.21
C GLU A 169 0.92 9.43 14.20
N ARG A 170 0.79 9.78 15.50
CA ARG A 170 0.30 8.84 16.53
C ARG A 170 -1.10 8.32 16.24
N LEU A 171 -2.00 9.17 15.73
CA LEU A 171 -3.35 8.74 15.35
C LEU A 171 -3.30 7.68 14.24
N ALA A 172 -2.48 7.90 13.21
CA ALA A 172 -2.30 6.95 12.13
C ALA A 172 -1.66 5.64 12.61
N ALA A 173 -0.63 5.71 13.46
CA ALA A 173 0.01 4.53 14.06
C ALA A 173 -0.98 3.69 14.88
N ARG A 174 -1.81 4.30 15.73
CA ARG A 174 -2.90 3.59 16.45
C ARG A 174 -3.91 2.93 15.51
N GLY A 175 -4.09 3.47 14.30
CA GLY A 175 -4.91 2.86 13.26
C GLY A 175 -4.28 1.57 12.72
N VAL A 176 -2.96 1.58 12.51
CA VAL A 176 -2.18 0.41 12.10
C VAL A 176 -2.16 -0.65 13.19
N ASP A 177 -1.89 -0.26 14.46
CA ASP A 177 -1.87 -1.19 15.59
C ASP A 177 -3.16 -2.01 15.68
N ARG A 178 -4.32 -1.34 15.52
CA ARG A 178 -5.63 -2.00 15.52
C ARG A 178 -5.85 -2.88 14.30
N ALA A 179 -5.30 -2.53 13.14
CA ALA A 179 -5.41 -3.32 11.93
C ALA A 179 -4.53 -4.57 11.95
N HIS A 180 -3.40 -4.52 12.66
CA HIS A 180 -2.49 -5.66 12.84
C HIS A 180 -2.86 -6.53 14.05
N ALA A 181 -3.67 -6.02 14.99
CA ALA A 181 -4.13 -6.77 16.15
C ALA A 181 -4.81 -8.09 15.74
N GLY A 182 -4.26 -9.21 16.19
CA GLY A 182 -4.78 -10.55 15.91
C GLY A 182 -4.46 -11.08 14.51
N VAL A 183 -3.67 -10.38 13.69
CA VAL A 183 -3.22 -10.87 12.38
C VAL A 183 -1.85 -11.55 12.53
N PRO A 184 -1.75 -12.87 12.31
CA PRO A 184 -0.48 -13.59 12.44
C PRO A 184 0.61 -13.02 11.52
N GLY A 185 1.80 -12.77 12.08
CA GLY A 185 2.95 -12.24 11.36
C GLY A 185 2.87 -10.77 10.97
N ALA A 186 1.78 -10.06 11.32
CA ALA A 186 1.62 -8.66 10.98
C ALA A 186 2.51 -7.70 11.79
N VAL A 187 3.15 -8.17 12.87
CA VAL A 187 4.11 -7.38 13.67
C VAL A 187 5.54 -7.89 13.57
N ASP A 188 5.77 -8.90 12.72
CA ASP A 188 7.11 -9.48 12.57
C ASP A 188 7.98 -8.51 11.78
N ALA A 189 9.16 -8.22 12.33
CA ALA A 189 10.07 -7.21 11.80
C ALA A 189 10.46 -7.45 10.33
N GLU A 190 10.65 -8.71 9.94
CA GLU A 190 11.02 -9.09 8.57
C GLU A 190 9.95 -8.64 7.54
N HIS A 191 8.68 -8.91 7.84
CA HIS A 191 7.57 -8.59 6.95
C HIS A 191 7.28 -7.09 6.95
N GLN A 192 7.38 -6.42 8.09
CA GLN A 192 7.21 -4.96 8.16
C GLN A 192 8.33 -4.21 7.47
N LEU A 193 9.57 -4.69 7.57
CA LEU A 193 10.70 -4.14 6.81
C LEU A 193 10.43 -4.24 5.31
N TRP A 194 9.94 -5.39 4.84
CA TRP A 194 9.56 -5.56 3.44
C TRP A 194 8.43 -4.59 3.05
N VAL A 195 7.35 -4.53 3.82
CA VAL A 195 6.21 -3.64 3.55
C VAL A 195 6.66 -2.18 3.45
N ALA A 196 7.45 -1.68 4.40
CA ALA A 196 7.99 -0.33 4.36
C ALA A 196 8.92 -0.12 3.16
N ALA A 197 9.81 -1.08 2.87
CA ALA A 197 10.74 -1.01 1.74
C ALA A 197 10.01 -0.93 0.39
N THR A 198 8.91 -1.66 0.20
CA THR A 198 8.11 -1.57 -1.03
C THR A 198 7.53 -0.18 -1.26
N LEU A 199 7.12 0.55 -0.21
CA LEU A 199 6.62 1.91 -0.34
C LEU A 199 7.72 2.87 -0.80
N VAL A 200 8.91 2.75 -0.21
CA VAL A 200 10.08 3.56 -0.56
C VAL A 200 10.55 3.27 -1.99
N TRP A 201 10.75 1.99 -2.32
CA TRP A 201 11.22 1.58 -3.64
C TRP A 201 10.24 1.97 -4.75
N THR A 202 8.94 1.70 -4.57
CA THR A 202 7.93 2.05 -5.58
C THR A 202 7.72 3.54 -5.71
N GLY A 203 7.82 4.30 -4.62
CA GLY A 203 7.81 5.76 -4.64
C GLY A 203 8.96 6.31 -5.49
N MET A 204 10.20 5.89 -5.21
CA MET A 204 11.37 6.33 -5.99
C MET A 204 11.27 5.90 -7.45
N ARG A 205 10.80 4.68 -7.72
CA ARG A 205 10.58 4.15 -9.07
C ARG A 205 9.54 4.96 -9.84
N THR A 206 8.42 5.26 -9.21
CA THR A 206 7.32 6.04 -9.80
C THR A 206 7.77 7.48 -10.07
N HIS A 207 8.45 8.09 -9.11
CA HIS A 207 9.05 9.41 -9.26
C HIS A 207 10.04 9.44 -10.43
N ALA A 208 10.98 8.50 -10.48
CA ALA A 208 11.97 8.40 -11.55
C ALA A 208 11.33 8.29 -12.95
N LEU A 209 10.23 7.54 -13.07
CA LEU A 209 9.50 7.42 -14.32
C LEU A 209 8.74 8.69 -14.69
N LEU A 210 8.20 9.45 -13.72
CA LEU A 210 7.35 10.61 -13.99
C LEU A 210 8.10 11.96 -14.02
N ARG A 211 9.23 12.06 -13.33
CA ARG A 211 9.98 13.32 -13.13
C ARG A 211 11.48 13.21 -13.34
N GLY A 212 11.96 12.02 -13.71
CA GLY A 212 13.39 11.74 -13.76
C GLY A 212 13.95 11.35 -12.37
N PRO A 213 15.15 10.74 -12.35
CA PRO A 213 15.73 10.22 -11.12
C PRO A 213 15.99 11.32 -10.09
N LEU A 214 15.83 10.98 -8.81
CA LEU A 214 16.25 11.83 -7.70
C LEU A 214 17.78 12.02 -7.72
N SER A 215 18.25 13.16 -7.21
CA SER A 215 19.67 13.31 -6.93
C SER A 215 20.11 12.33 -5.84
N PRO A 216 21.39 11.92 -5.79
CA PRO A 216 21.88 11.01 -4.75
C PRO A 216 21.55 11.50 -3.33
N VAL A 217 21.68 12.80 -3.09
CA VAL A 217 21.38 13.43 -1.79
C VAL A 217 19.89 13.28 -1.42
N VAL A 218 18.97 13.53 -2.36
CA VAL A 218 17.53 13.41 -2.07
C VAL A 218 17.14 11.94 -1.93
N ALA A 219 17.72 11.03 -2.71
CA ALA A 219 17.48 9.60 -2.55
C ALA A 219 17.95 9.10 -1.17
N GLU A 220 19.09 9.59 -0.68
CA GLU A 220 19.59 9.31 0.67
C GLU A 220 18.60 9.80 1.74
N GLN A 221 18.13 11.05 1.60
CA GLN A 221 17.12 11.61 2.50
C GLN A 221 15.83 10.80 2.51
N VAL A 222 15.42 10.28 1.34
CA VAL A 222 14.22 9.44 1.21
C VAL A 222 14.38 8.15 2.00
N VAL A 223 15.51 7.46 1.87
CA VAL A 223 15.76 6.22 2.63
C VAL A 223 15.87 6.52 4.12
N ALA A 224 16.72 7.46 4.52
CA ALA A 224 16.95 7.76 5.94
C ALA A 224 15.67 8.21 6.67
N ARG A 225 14.85 9.07 6.05
CA ARG A 225 13.60 9.54 6.67
C ARG A 225 12.49 8.50 6.70
N SER A 226 12.61 7.45 5.88
CA SER A 226 11.62 6.38 5.85
C SER A 226 11.72 5.43 7.05
N GLU A 227 12.74 5.55 7.91
CA GLU A 227 12.77 4.83 9.18
C GLU A 227 11.53 5.17 10.03
N ARG A 228 11.14 6.45 10.12
CA ARG A 228 9.92 6.84 10.85
C ARG A 228 8.68 6.12 10.33
N LEU A 229 8.57 6.02 9.00
CA LEU A 229 7.52 5.26 8.34
C LEU A 229 7.61 3.79 8.75
N ALA A 230 8.77 3.15 8.64
CA ALA A 230 8.92 1.77 9.06
C ALA A 230 8.57 1.54 10.55
N THR A 231 9.00 2.41 11.45
CA THR A 231 8.72 2.28 12.89
C THR A 231 7.24 2.50 13.22
N ALA A 232 6.56 3.40 12.52
CA ALA A 232 5.11 3.58 12.66
C ALA A 232 4.29 2.42 12.09
N LEU A 233 4.91 1.52 11.30
CA LEU A 233 4.39 0.21 10.90
C LEU A 233 4.69 -0.91 11.92
N GLN A 234 5.24 -0.56 13.09
CA GLN A 234 5.68 -1.49 14.13
C GLN A 234 6.99 -2.24 13.82
N LEU A 235 7.82 -1.72 12.89
CA LEU A 235 9.21 -2.16 12.77
C LEU A 235 10.02 -1.69 13.99
N PRO A 236 10.83 -2.54 14.64
CA PRO A 236 11.73 -2.09 15.69
C PRO A 236 12.75 -1.05 15.17
N ALA A 237 13.05 -0.04 15.99
CA ALA A 237 14.05 0.98 15.66
C ALA A 237 15.43 0.36 15.41
N GLY A 238 16.19 0.91 14.44
CA GLY A 238 17.50 0.40 14.06
C GLY A 238 17.50 -0.86 13.17
N VAL A 239 16.34 -1.43 12.83
CA VAL A 239 16.22 -2.50 11.83
C VAL A 239 16.16 -1.95 10.40
N TRP A 240 15.67 -0.72 10.23
CA TRP A 240 15.63 -0.06 8.94
C TRP A 240 17.04 0.16 8.38
N PRO A 241 17.28 0.02 7.06
CA PRO A 241 18.60 0.25 6.48
C PRO A 241 19.14 1.64 6.77
N ALA A 242 20.39 1.70 7.25
CA ALA A 242 21.01 2.93 7.72
C ALA A 242 21.25 3.98 6.62
N ASP A 243 21.44 3.51 5.38
CA ASP A 243 21.72 4.36 4.23
C ASP A 243 21.15 3.75 2.94
N ARG A 244 21.24 4.51 1.85
CA ARG A 244 20.76 4.09 0.54
C ARG A 244 21.41 2.80 0.04
N ARG A 245 22.68 2.57 0.32
CA ARG A 245 23.40 1.38 -0.14
C ARG A 245 22.89 0.14 0.61
N ALA A 246 22.78 0.22 1.93
CA ALA A 246 22.22 -0.84 2.75
C ALA A 246 20.78 -1.17 2.35
N PHE A 247 19.99 -0.16 1.94
CA PHE A 247 18.65 -0.36 1.41
C PHE A 247 18.67 -1.15 0.09
N ASP A 248 19.52 -0.76 -0.85
CA ASP A 248 19.66 -1.45 -2.13
C ASP A 248 20.16 -2.90 -1.93
N ASP A 249 21.15 -3.11 -1.05
CA ASP A 249 21.68 -4.44 -0.71
C ASP A 249 20.58 -5.34 -0.08
N TYR A 250 19.80 -4.80 0.86
CA TYR A 250 18.63 -5.50 1.43
C TYR A 250 17.61 -5.85 0.35
N TRP A 251 17.27 -4.89 -0.51
CA TRP A 251 16.26 -5.07 -1.57
C TRP A 251 16.68 -6.20 -2.52
N ASP A 252 17.93 -6.18 -2.99
CA ASP A 252 18.47 -7.15 -3.93
C ASP A 252 18.57 -8.55 -3.30
N ALA A 253 18.86 -8.63 -2.00
CA ALA A 253 18.86 -9.90 -1.26
C ALA A 253 17.44 -10.45 -1.02
N ARG A 254 16.45 -9.59 -0.75
CA ARG A 254 15.08 -9.99 -0.41
C ARG A 254 14.24 -10.33 -1.64
N LEU A 255 14.38 -9.58 -2.73
CA LEU A 255 13.58 -9.75 -3.94
C LEU A 255 13.50 -11.20 -4.49
N PRO A 256 14.61 -11.98 -4.58
CA PRO A 256 14.56 -13.34 -5.11
C PRO A 256 13.93 -14.36 -4.17
N THR A 257 13.72 -14.04 -2.89
CA THR A 257 13.10 -14.97 -1.92
C THR A 257 11.58 -14.87 -1.89
N LEU A 258 10.99 -13.99 -2.71
CA LEU A 258 9.55 -13.75 -2.73
C LEU A 258 8.82 -14.83 -3.52
N GLU A 259 7.65 -15.21 -3.03
CA GLU A 259 6.81 -16.23 -3.65
C GLU A 259 5.39 -15.71 -3.81
N VAL A 260 5.00 -15.46 -5.06
CA VAL A 260 3.62 -15.10 -5.37
C VAL A 260 2.76 -16.37 -5.28
N GLY A 261 2.07 -16.53 -4.15
CA GLY A 261 1.14 -17.63 -3.87
C GLY A 261 -0.29 -17.42 -4.40
N ALA A 262 -1.18 -18.37 -4.09
CA ALA A 262 -2.58 -18.31 -4.50
C ALA A 262 -3.33 -17.10 -3.90
N ASP A 263 -3.12 -16.81 -2.62
CA ASP A 263 -3.71 -15.66 -1.93
C ASP A 263 -3.31 -14.34 -2.59
N ALA A 264 -2.01 -14.19 -2.89
CA ALA A 264 -1.48 -13.03 -3.57
C ALA A 264 -2.14 -12.82 -4.94
N ARG A 265 -2.28 -13.90 -5.73
CA ARG A 265 -2.94 -13.86 -7.04
C ARG A 265 -4.43 -13.52 -6.93
N ALA A 266 -5.13 -14.07 -5.95
CA ALA A 266 -6.55 -13.79 -5.72
C ALA A 266 -6.78 -12.31 -5.37
N VAL A 267 -5.98 -11.76 -4.45
CA VAL A 267 -6.07 -10.35 -4.05
C VAL A 267 -5.65 -9.43 -5.21
N ALA A 268 -4.60 -9.77 -5.96
CA ALA A 268 -4.18 -9.02 -7.15
C ALA A 268 -5.28 -9.00 -8.22
N ALA A 269 -5.97 -10.12 -8.44
CA ALA A 269 -7.09 -10.20 -9.37
C ALA A 269 -8.23 -9.27 -8.95
N GLN A 270 -8.60 -9.26 -7.66
CA GLN A 270 -9.62 -8.35 -7.14
C GLN A 270 -9.22 -6.88 -7.29
N LEU A 271 -7.96 -6.54 -6.96
CA LEU A 271 -7.42 -5.18 -7.09
C LEU A 271 -7.45 -4.70 -8.54
N LEU A 272 -6.96 -5.52 -9.47
CA LEU A 272 -6.82 -5.14 -10.88
C LEU A 272 -8.13 -5.26 -11.67
N HIS A 273 -9.08 -6.09 -11.24
CA HIS A 273 -10.37 -6.24 -11.92
C HIS A 273 -11.48 -5.40 -11.30
N ALA A 274 -11.20 -4.70 -10.20
CA ALA A 274 -12.07 -3.66 -9.64
C ALA A 274 -13.49 -4.15 -9.35
N THR A 275 -13.61 -5.39 -8.88
CA THR A 275 -14.91 -6.06 -8.67
C THR A 275 -15.81 -5.29 -7.70
N ALA A 276 -15.21 -4.56 -6.74
CA ALA A 276 -15.93 -3.75 -5.74
C ALA A 276 -15.91 -2.23 -6.00
N LEU A 277 -15.33 -1.74 -7.11
CA LEU A 277 -15.30 -0.30 -7.38
C LEU A 277 -16.61 0.22 -8.01
N PRO A 278 -17.06 1.43 -7.65
CA PRO A 278 -18.14 2.12 -8.35
C PRO A 278 -17.74 2.42 -9.80
N TRP A 279 -18.72 2.69 -10.67
CA TRP A 279 -18.52 2.84 -12.11
C TRP A 279 -17.43 3.88 -12.47
N TRP A 280 -17.36 5.00 -11.74
CA TRP A 280 -16.34 6.03 -11.95
C TRP A 280 -14.95 5.54 -11.53
N GLY A 281 -14.84 4.73 -10.47
CA GLY A 281 -13.56 4.15 -10.04
C GLY A 281 -13.01 3.19 -11.08
N ARG A 282 -13.90 2.47 -11.79
CA ARG A 282 -13.53 1.58 -12.90
C ARG A 282 -12.89 2.34 -14.07
N THR A 283 -13.17 3.63 -14.25
CA THR A 283 -12.57 4.44 -15.33
C THR A 283 -11.05 4.62 -15.17
N ALA A 284 -10.52 4.55 -13.95
CA ALA A 284 -9.08 4.62 -13.68
C ALA A 284 -8.36 3.28 -13.90
N MET A 285 -9.09 2.17 -14.01
CA MET A 285 -8.49 0.82 -14.05
C MET A 285 -7.65 0.51 -15.28
N PRO A 286 -7.97 0.99 -16.50
CA PRO A 286 -7.07 0.83 -17.64
C PRO A 286 -5.69 1.43 -17.37
N LEU A 287 -5.63 2.60 -16.72
CA LEU A 287 -4.38 3.22 -16.30
C LEU A 287 -3.65 2.31 -15.30
N VAL A 288 -4.33 1.85 -14.25
CA VAL A 288 -3.74 0.99 -13.22
C VAL A 288 -3.17 -0.30 -13.83
N ARG A 289 -3.91 -0.96 -14.74
CA ARG A 289 -3.50 -2.21 -15.40
C ARG A 289 -2.31 -2.02 -16.35
N ILE A 290 -2.11 -0.83 -16.90
CA ILE A 290 -0.95 -0.53 -17.75
C ILE A 290 0.27 -0.15 -16.88
N LEU A 291 0.07 0.69 -15.86
CA LEU A 291 1.16 1.20 -15.02
C LEU A 291 1.73 0.13 -14.08
N THR A 292 0.87 -0.67 -13.45
CA THR A 292 1.29 -1.62 -12.41
C THR A 292 2.34 -2.61 -12.92
N PRO A 293 2.14 -3.33 -14.04
CA PRO A 293 3.16 -4.22 -14.58
C PRO A 293 4.43 -3.49 -15.04
N ALA A 294 4.33 -2.23 -15.46
CA ALA A 294 5.48 -1.44 -15.89
C ALA A 294 6.38 -0.99 -14.72
N LEU A 295 5.80 -0.89 -13.51
CA LEU A 295 6.49 -0.52 -12.29
C LEU A 295 7.13 -1.70 -11.57
N LEU A 296 6.53 -2.89 -11.66
CA LEU A 296 7.01 -4.09 -10.99
C LEU A 296 8.37 -4.58 -11.53
N PRO A 297 9.27 -5.09 -10.66
CA PRO A 297 10.43 -5.87 -11.08
C PRO A 297 10.01 -7.04 -11.98
N PRO A 298 10.84 -7.43 -12.99
CA PRO A 298 10.48 -8.48 -13.95
C PRO A 298 10.07 -9.80 -13.30
N ALA A 299 10.84 -10.30 -12.32
CA ALA A 299 10.57 -11.57 -11.65
C ALA A 299 9.20 -11.58 -10.94
N VAL A 300 8.89 -10.54 -10.16
CA VAL A 300 7.60 -10.43 -9.45
C VAL A 300 6.45 -10.29 -10.44
N ARG A 301 6.62 -9.48 -11.48
CA ARG A 301 5.62 -9.32 -12.54
C ARG A 301 5.28 -10.65 -13.21
N GLU A 302 6.29 -11.43 -13.55
CA GLU A 302 6.15 -12.74 -14.20
C GLU A 302 5.49 -13.75 -13.25
N ALA A 303 5.83 -13.73 -11.96
CA ALA A 303 5.18 -14.56 -10.94
C ALA A 303 3.68 -14.24 -10.77
N TYR A 304 3.24 -13.00 -11.03
CA TYR A 304 1.82 -12.64 -11.12
C TYR A 304 1.18 -12.93 -12.49
N GLY A 305 1.94 -13.36 -13.50
CA GLY A 305 1.44 -13.57 -14.87
C GLY A 305 1.08 -12.28 -15.61
N LEU A 306 1.61 -11.13 -15.17
CA LEU A 306 1.26 -9.83 -15.74
C LEU A 306 2.12 -9.50 -16.97
N ARG A 307 1.47 -9.03 -18.04
CA ARG A 307 2.16 -8.64 -19.28
C ARG A 307 2.33 -7.12 -19.35
N VAL A 308 3.47 -6.66 -19.85
CA VAL A 308 3.71 -5.23 -20.11
C VAL A 308 3.39 -4.90 -21.57
N HIS A 309 2.40 -4.04 -21.78
CA HIS A 309 2.17 -3.43 -23.09
C HIS A 309 3.12 -2.23 -23.28
N ARG A 310 4.35 -2.49 -23.73
CA ARG A 310 5.45 -1.48 -23.76
C ARG A 310 5.05 -0.16 -24.42
N VAL A 311 4.40 -0.21 -25.58
CA VAL A 311 3.96 1.00 -26.31
C VAL A 311 2.90 1.77 -25.51
N ARG A 312 1.86 1.09 -25.03
CA ARG A 312 0.79 1.71 -24.23
C ARG A 312 1.34 2.31 -22.93
N ALA A 313 2.26 1.62 -22.27
CA ALA A 313 2.92 2.11 -21.06
C ALA A 313 3.78 3.34 -21.35
N ALA A 314 4.55 3.35 -22.45
CA ALA A 314 5.35 4.50 -22.85
C ALA A 314 4.49 5.73 -23.19
N VAL A 315 3.42 5.54 -23.96
CA VAL A 315 2.46 6.61 -24.30
C VAL A 315 1.78 7.15 -23.04
N LEU A 316 1.30 6.26 -22.16
CA LEU A 316 0.66 6.66 -20.91
C LEU A 316 1.61 7.42 -19.98
N LEU A 317 2.86 6.95 -19.83
CA LEU A 317 3.87 7.65 -19.04
C LEU A 317 4.21 9.01 -19.65
N ALA A 318 4.31 9.13 -20.97
CA ALA A 318 4.50 10.41 -21.64
C ALA A 318 3.32 11.37 -21.37
N ALA A 319 2.09 10.90 -21.52
CA ALA A 319 0.89 11.69 -21.23
C ALA A 319 0.83 12.12 -19.74
N LEU A 320 1.17 11.22 -18.81
CA LEU A 320 1.22 11.52 -17.38
C LEU A 320 2.31 12.55 -17.05
N ARG A 321 3.49 12.47 -17.67
CA ARG A 321 4.55 13.49 -17.52
C ARG A 321 4.05 14.86 -17.96
N THR A 322 3.45 14.96 -19.15
CA THR A 322 2.88 16.22 -19.65
C THR A 322 1.80 16.74 -18.70
N LEU A 323 0.84 15.89 -18.32
CA LEU A 323 -0.23 16.26 -17.40
C LEU A 323 0.31 16.76 -16.05
N LEU A 324 1.27 16.06 -15.46
CA LEU A 324 1.88 16.44 -14.18
C LEU A 324 2.77 17.70 -14.27
N THR A 325 3.15 18.12 -15.47
CA THR A 325 3.80 19.42 -15.73
C THR A 325 2.78 20.55 -15.71
N LEU A 326 1.61 20.31 -16.28
CA LEU A 326 0.52 21.29 -16.40
C LEU A 326 -0.21 21.50 -15.08
N ILE A 327 -0.28 20.48 -14.22
CA ILE A 327 -0.95 20.58 -12.91
C ILE A 327 -0.07 21.39 -11.94
N PRO A 328 -0.56 22.56 -11.45
CA PRO A 328 0.15 23.36 -10.46
C PRO A 328 0.46 22.57 -9.18
N ARG A 329 1.58 22.90 -8.53
CA ARG A 329 2.03 22.24 -7.30
C ARG A 329 0.94 22.12 -6.23
N ARG A 330 0.12 23.16 -6.05
CA ARG A 330 -0.99 23.18 -5.08
C ARG A 330 -2.04 22.07 -5.33
N LEU A 331 -2.30 21.73 -6.59
CA LEU A 331 -3.22 20.65 -6.96
C LEU A 331 -2.56 19.27 -6.83
N ARG A 332 -1.25 19.17 -7.07
CA ARG A 332 -0.49 17.92 -6.90
C ARG A 332 -0.36 17.51 -5.43
N GLU A 333 -0.22 18.49 -4.54
CA GLU A 333 -0.19 18.29 -3.09
C GLU A 333 -1.60 18.21 -2.46
N LEU A 334 -2.66 18.31 -3.27
CA LEU A 334 -4.03 18.30 -2.78
C LEU A 334 -4.37 17.00 -2.01
N PRO A 335 -3.94 15.79 -2.43
CA PRO A 335 -4.20 14.57 -1.69
C PRO A 335 -3.63 14.62 -0.27
N SER A 336 -2.35 14.98 -0.12
CA SER A 336 -1.68 15.07 1.19
C SER A 336 -2.31 16.14 2.06
N ARG A 337 -2.52 17.36 1.53
CA ARG A 337 -3.17 18.47 2.25
C ARG A 337 -4.57 18.11 2.75
N ARG A 338 -5.39 17.45 1.92
CA ARG A 338 -6.77 17.07 2.30
C ARG A 338 -6.79 16.01 3.39
N LEU A 339 -5.98 14.95 3.25
CA LEU A 339 -5.94 13.86 4.22
C LEU A 339 -5.36 14.32 5.57
N LEU A 340 -4.28 15.11 5.56
CA LEU A 340 -3.72 15.69 6.78
C LEU A 340 -4.74 16.62 7.47
N ALA A 341 -5.45 17.46 6.71
CA ALA A 341 -6.49 18.30 7.29
C ALA A 341 -7.66 17.48 7.88
N GLN A 342 -7.98 16.33 7.30
CA GLN A 342 -9.00 15.41 7.84
C GLN A 342 -8.53 14.73 9.14
N LEU A 343 -7.25 14.38 9.23
CA LEU A 343 -6.65 13.81 10.45
C LEU A 343 -6.62 14.85 11.58
N ARG A 344 -6.15 16.08 11.30
CA ARG A 344 -6.12 17.17 12.29
C ARG A 344 -7.49 17.50 12.87
N ARG A 345 -8.52 17.59 12.01
CA ARG A 345 -9.90 17.78 12.49
C ARG A 345 -10.40 16.66 13.40
N HIS A 346 -9.83 15.46 13.28
CA HIS A 346 -10.22 14.35 14.16
C HIS A 346 -9.48 14.41 15.48
N THR A 347 -8.18 14.71 15.47
CA THR A 347 -7.40 14.89 16.70
C THR A 347 -7.94 16.05 17.53
N GLU A 348 -8.32 17.16 16.88
CA GLU A 348 -9.00 18.29 17.54
C GLU A 348 -10.31 17.88 18.21
N ARG A 349 -11.12 17.04 17.54
CA ARG A 349 -12.39 16.54 18.11
C ARG A 349 -12.18 15.62 19.29
N GLU A 350 -11.16 14.75 19.27
CA GLU A 350 -10.78 13.89 20.40
C GLU A 350 -10.28 14.70 21.61
N ARG A 351 -9.82 15.95 21.41
CA ARG A 351 -9.42 16.84 22.52
C ARG A 351 -10.60 17.57 23.16
N THR A 352 -11.61 17.91 22.37
CA THR A 352 -12.72 18.78 22.81
C THR A 352 -13.93 18.04 23.36
N GLY A 353 -13.99 16.72 23.22
CA GLY A 353 -15.08 15.87 23.73
C GLY A 353 -14.51 14.73 24.54
#